data_AF-M2T137-F1
#
_entry.id   AF-M2T137-F1
#
_cell.length_a   1.000
_cell.length_b   1.000
_cell.length_c   1.000
_cell.angle_alpha   90.00
_cell.angle_beta   90.00
_cell.angle_gamma   90.00
#
_symmetry.space_group_name_H-M   'P 1'
#
loop_
_entity.id
_entity.type
_entity.pdbx_description
1 polymer ?
#
loop_
_entity_poly.entity_id
_entity_poly.type
_entity_poly.pdbx_seq_one_letter_code
_entity_poly.pdbx_strand_id
1 'polypeptide(L)'
;MTEALLLRTFPLATFMIKVRYYGVGSVAFKNIRNSILDTLIASTLDGRESVYQKKTPVVHECFLSWCVRTIKSLYDLSEYHKNPLSFFYNSTNGPNTWISRGIPEHQGGGTWIEYKKNITITTLVIDPTHTNYSIEYGSSNVTAQNFMTIFGEFFPSPYSIDNISTIPILQYKRLLLRHRPLTTRPPT
;
A
#
# COMPACT_ATOMS: atom_id res chain seq x y z
N MET A 1 -2.81 9.05 32.40
CA MET A 1 -3.54 8.93 31.12
C MET A 1 -2.83 7.90 30.28
N THR A 2 -3.55 6.95 29.69
CA THR A 2 -2.98 5.84 28.92
C THR A 2 -3.39 5.98 27.46
N GLU A 3 -2.41 6.04 26.56
CA GLU A 3 -2.63 5.94 25.12
C GLU A 3 -3.10 4.52 24.77
N ALA A 4 -4.14 4.40 23.93
CA ALA A 4 -4.65 3.14 23.43
C ALA A 4 -4.46 3.04 21.91
N LEU A 5 -3.80 1.98 21.45
CA LEU A 5 -3.59 1.69 20.03
C LEU A 5 -4.85 1.04 19.44
N LEU A 6 -5.53 1.71 18.53
CA LEU A 6 -6.78 1.25 17.92
C LEU A 6 -6.56 0.51 16.61
N LEU A 7 -5.58 0.94 15.82
CA LEU A 7 -5.23 0.30 14.56
C LEU A 7 -3.74 0.39 14.30
N ARG A 8 -3.20 -0.63 13.63
CA ARG A 8 -1.83 -0.64 13.14
C ARG A 8 -1.76 -1.32 11.79
N THR A 9 -1.06 -0.66 10.87
CA THR A 9 -0.81 -1.19 9.55
C THR A 9 0.59 -1.79 9.45
N PHE A 10 0.71 -2.92 8.77
CA PHE A 10 1.95 -3.69 8.63
C PHE A 10 2.16 -4.05 7.16
N PRO A 11 3.02 -3.33 6.42
CA PRO A 11 3.30 -3.67 5.04
C PRO A 11 3.94 -5.06 4.97
N LEU A 12 3.54 -5.86 3.97
CA LEU A 12 4.06 -7.20 3.72
C LEU A 12 5.40 -7.22 2.94
N ALA A 13 6.01 -6.04 2.81
CA ALA A 13 7.38 -5.87 2.36
C ALA A 13 8.14 -4.90 3.28
N THR A 14 9.45 -5.08 3.40
CA THR A 14 10.34 -4.18 4.13
C THR A 14 10.28 -2.77 3.53
N PHE A 15 10.21 -1.75 4.38
CA PHE A 15 10.10 -0.36 3.93
C PHE A 15 11.32 0.10 3.11
N MET A 16 12.54 -0.17 3.58
CA MET A 16 13.79 0.39 3.01
C MET A 16 14.38 -0.40 1.83
N ILE A 17 14.06 -1.68 1.67
CA ILE A 17 14.66 -2.54 0.63
C ILE A 17 13.61 -3.27 -0.21
N LYS A 18 12.31 -3.10 0.08
CA LYS A 18 11.18 -3.74 -0.62
C LYS A 18 11.34 -5.27 -0.79
N VAL A 19 12.01 -5.92 0.17
CA VAL A 19 12.05 -7.37 0.32
C VAL A 19 10.70 -7.85 0.86
N ARG A 20 10.14 -8.87 0.23
CA ARG A 20 8.83 -9.43 0.55
C ARG A 20 8.95 -10.36 1.77
N TYR A 21 8.04 -10.23 2.74
CA TYR A 21 8.05 -11.09 3.93
C TYR A 21 7.49 -12.50 3.65
N TYR A 22 6.58 -12.64 2.69
CA TYR A 22 5.88 -13.90 2.41
C TYR A 22 5.96 -14.26 0.93
N GLY A 23 6.90 -15.13 0.53
CA GLY A 23 6.98 -15.67 -0.83
C GLY A 23 6.80 -14.62 -1.94
N VAL A 24 5.59 -14.57 -2.52
CA VAL A 24 5.20 -13.64 -3.60
C VAL A 24 4.84 -12.22 -3.15
N GLY A 25 4.76 -11.93 -1.85
CA GLY A 25 4.51 -10.60 -1.27
C GLY A 25 3.21 -10.47 -0.50
N SER A 26 2.36 -11.50 -0.55
CA SER A 26 1.05 -11.53 0.09
C SER A 26 0.77 -12.94 0.64
N VAL A 27 -0.05 -13.03 1.68
CA VAL A 27 -0.47 -14.28 2.32
C VAL A 27 -1.66 -14.89 1.56
N ALA A 28 -2.72 -14.11 1.31
CA ALA A 28 -3.94 -14.57 0.61
C ALA A 28 -3.94 -14.23 -0.89
N PHE A 29 -3.41 -13.08 -1.29
CA PHE A 29 -3.47 -12.56 -2.67
C PHE A 29 -2.25 -12.93 -3.50
N LYS A 30 -1.91 -14.21 -3.49
CA LYS A 30 -0.66 -14.73 -4.09
C LYS A 30 -0.57 -14.55 -5.62
N ASN A 31 -1.71 -14.41 -6.28
CA ASN A 31 -1.81 -14.27 -7.72
C ASN A 31 -1.79 -12.80 -8.18
N ILE A 32 -1.82 -11.81 -7.28
CA ILE A 32 -1.84 -10.41 -7.69
C ILE A 32 -0.43 -9.95 -8.06
N ARG A 33 -0.27 -9.55 -9.33
CA ARG A 33 0.99 -9.06 -9.84
C ARG A 33 1.11 -7.57 -9.65
N ASN A 34 2.33 -7.10 -9.35
CA ASN A 34 2.66 -5.68 -9.29
C ASN A 34 1.74 -4.90 -8.34
N SER A 35 1.41 -5.48 -7.18
CA SER A 35 0.67 -4.80 -6.12
C SER A 35 1.36 -3.48 -5.76
N ILE A 36 0.56 -2.44 -5.61
CA ILE A 36 0.98 -1.13 -5.12
C ILE A 36 1.33 -1.23 -3.64
N LEU A 37 0.52 -1.98 -2.90
CA LEU A 37 0.66 -2.21 -1.48
C LEU A 37 0.03 -3.55 -1.12
N ASP A 38 0.74 -4.37 -0.37
CA ASP A 38 0.20 -5.51 0.37
C ASP A 38 0.43 -5.23 1.86
N THR A 39 -0.62 -5.33 2.68
CA THR A 39 -0.56 -4.92 4.09
C THR A 39 -1.49 -5.74 4.97
N LEU A 40 -1.09 -5.96 6.22
CA LEU A 40 -1.97 -6.40 7.29
C LEU A 40 -2.44 -5.19 8.09
N ILE A 41 -3.75 -5.07 8.27
CA ILE A 41 -4.36 -4.05 9.11
C ILE A 41 -4.92 -4.76 10.34
N ALA A 42 -4.28 -4.53 11.48
CA ALA A 42 -4.77 -5.00 12.77
C ALA A 42 -5.57 -3.88 13.43
N SER A 43 -6.81 -4.13 13.82
CA SER A 43 -7.69 -3.16 14.45
C SER A 43 -8.45 -3.74 15.64
N THR A 44 -8.87 -2.87 16.54
CA THR A 44 -9.76 -3.24 17.64
C THR A 44 -11.20 -3.40 17.14
N LEU A 45 -11.98 -4.25 17.81
CA LEU A 45 -13.40 -4.47 17.50
C LEU A 45 -14.27 -3.34 18.05
N ASP A 46 -14.11 -3.06 19.34
CA ASP A 46 -14.96 -2.14 20.09
C ASP A 46 -14.15 -0.94 20.60
N GLY A 47 -13.35 -0.33 19.72
CA GLY A 47 -12.55 0.85 20.08
C GLY A 47 -11.52 0.57 21.17
N ARG A 48 -11.37 1.48 22.12
CA ARG A 48 -10.32 1.45 23.14
C ARG A 48 -10.62 0.48 24.28
N GLU A 49 -11.89 0.25 24.59
CA GLU A 49 -12.32 -0.65 25.67
C GLU A 49 -11.78 -2.06 25.39
N SER A 50 -11.76 -2.44 24.10
CA SER A 50 -11.12 -3.67 23.63
C SER A 50 -9.63 -3.75 23.97
N VAL A 51 -8.89 -2.64 23.90
CA VAL A 51 -7.46 -2.59 24.25
C VAL A 51 -7.27 -2.84 25.74
N TYR A 52 -8.01 -2.11 26.58
CA TYR A 52 -7.90 -2.22 28.04
C TYR A 52 -8.36 -3.58 28.58
N GLN A 53 -9.36 -4.18 27.92
CA GLN A 53 -9.83 -5.53 28.23
C GLN A 53 -8.99 -6.63 27.61
N LYS A 54 -7.90 -6.29 26.88
CA LYS A 54 -7.02 -7.25 26.19
C LYS A 54 -7.78 -8.15 25.23
N LYS A 55 -8.84 -7.64 24.59
CA LYS A 55 -9.53 -8.38 23.51
C LYS A 55 -8.57 -8.55 22.34
N THR A 56 -8.65 -9.72 21.70
CA THR A 56 -7.83 -10.02 20.53
C THR A 56 -8.22 -9.08 19.37
N PRO A 57 -7.27 -8.40 18.71
CA PRO A 57 -7.58 -7.55 17.57
C PRO A 57 -7.96 -8.40 16.34
N VAL A 58 -8.77 -7.83 15.46
CA VAL A 58 -9.04 -8.42 14.15
C VAL A 58 -7.95 -8.01 13.18
N VAL A 59 -7.50 -8.95 12.36
CA VAL A 59 -6.47 -8.70 11.35
C VAL A 59 -7.07 -8.95 9.97
N HIS A 60 -7.00 -7.94 9.12
CA HIS A 60 -7.37 -8.03 7.71
C HIS A 60 -6.12 -7.95 6.85
N GLU A 61 -6.01 -8.84 5.88
CA GLU A 61 -5.08 -8.64 4.78
C GLU A 61 -5.76 -7.79 3.72
N CYS A 62 -5.08 -6.72 3.30
CA CYS A 62 -5.54 -5.82 2.26
C CYS A 62 -4.44 -5.69 1.21
N PHE A 63 -4.87 -5.57 -0.04
CA PHE A 63 -3.99 -5.24 -1.16
C PHE A 63 -4.56 -4.08 -1.95
N LEU A 64 -3.66 -3.29 -2.53
CA LEU A 64 -3.96 -2.29 -3.53
C LEU A 64 -3.19 -2.65 -4.78
N SER A 65 -3.85 -2.67 -5.94
CA SER A 65 -3.21 -3.07 -7.19
C SER A 65 -3.76 -2.28 -8.37
N TRP A 66 -2.97 -2.25 -9.43
CA TRP A 66 -3.36 -1.69 -10.72
C TRP A 66 -4.44 -2.55 -11.36
N CYS A 67 -5.48 -1.91 -11.86
CA CYS A 67 -6.56 -2.59 -12.58
C CYS A 67 -7.10 -1.74 -13.72
N VAL A 68 -7.68 -2.41 -14.71
CA VAL A 68 -8.47 -1.80 -15.77
C VAL A 68 -9.94 -2.03 -15.44
N ARG A 69 -10.74 -0.96 -15.53
CA ARG A 69 -12.17 -1.01 -15.22
C ARG A 69 -12.97 -0.52 -16.41
N THR A 70 -13.94 -1.32 -16.83
CA THR A 70 -14.93 -0.89 -17.81
C THR A 70 -16.04 -0.17 -17.06
N ILE A 71 -16.34 1.07 -17.46
CA ILE A 71 -17.33 1.92 -16.81
C ILE A 71 -18.40 2.29 -17.82
N LYS A 72 -19.66 2.02 -17.50
CA LYS A 72 -20.81 2.56 -18.23
C LYS A 72 -21.10 3.96 -17.71
N SER A 73 -20.97 4.92 -18.61
CA SER A 73 -21.35 6.31 -18.36
C SER A 73 -22.82 6.50 -18.72
N LEU A 74 -23.61 7.02 -17.78
CA LEU A 74 -25.00 7.39 -18.00
C LEU A 74 -25.16 8.87 -17.62
N TYR A 75 -25.80 9.62 -18.50
CA TYR A 75 -26.24 10.98 -18.22
C TYR A 75 -27.75 10.95 -18.09
N ASP A 76 -28.27 11.30 -16.92
CA ASP A 76 -29.71 11.43 -16.68
C ASP A 76 -29.97 12.78 -16.03
N LEU A 77 -30.87 13.59 -16.60
CA LEU A 77 -31.28 14.90 -16.09
C LEU A 77 -30.12 15.83 -15.63
N SER A 78 -29.00 15.85 -16.36
CA SER A 78 -27.76 16.59 -16.04
C SER A 78 -26.91 16.02 -14.89
N GLU A 79 -27.30 14.88 -14.32
CA GLU A 79 -26.50 14.11 -13.39
C GLU A 79 -25.70 13.04 -14.14
N TYR A 80 -24.44 12.87 -13.73
CA TYR A 80 -23.51 11.94 -14.37
C TYR A 80 -23.25 10.73 -13.47
N HIS A 81 -23.73 9.57 -13.90
CA HIS A 81 -23.57 8.31 -13.18
C HIS A 81 -22.54 7.41 -13.86
N LYS A 82 -21.58 6.89 -13.07
CA LYS A 82 -20.59 5.92 -13.50
C LYS A 82 -20.87 4.56 -12.86
N ASN A 83 -21.31 3.61 -13.66
CA ASN A 83 -21.54 2.24 -13.19
C ASN A 83 -20.39 1.31 -13.62
N PRO A 84 -19.70 0.63 -12.67
CA PRO A 84 -18.77 -0.45 -13.03
C PRO A 84 -19.48 -1.54 -13.81
N LEU A 85 -18.87 -1.99 -14.90
CA LEU A 85 -19.29 -3.23 -15.58
C LEU A 85 -18.34 -4.38 -15.25
N SER A 86 -17.03 -4.15 -15.24
CA SER A 86 -16.03 -5.20 -15.00
C SER A 86 -14.70 -4.63 -14.50
N PHE A 87 -13.89 -5.51 -13.89
CA PHE A 87 -12.55 -5.21 -13.41
C PHE A 87 -11.58 -6.29 -13.90
N PHE A 88 -10.39 -5.85 -14.33
CA PHE A 88 -9.33 -6.74 -14.77
C PHE A 88 -8.03 -6.40 -14.03
N TYR A 89 -7.48 -7.40 -13.35
CA TYR A 89 -6.18 -7.33 -12.69
C TYR A 89 -5.18 -8.16 -13.46
N ASN A 90 -3.90 -7.77 -13.39
CA ASN A 90 -2.85 -8.65 -13.84
C ASN A 90 -2.63 -9.75 -12.77
N SER A 91 -3.00 -10.99 -13.10
CA SER A 91 -2.88 -12.14 -12.21
C SER A 91 -1.68 -13.05 -12.53
N THR A 92 -0.69 -12.53 -13.26
CA THR A 92 0.47 -13.33 -13.70
C THR A 92 1.55 -13.47 -12.62
N ASN A 93 2.00 -14.69 -12.36
CA ASN A 93 3.12 -14.94 -11.45
C ASN A 93 4.46 -14.48 -12.04
N GLY A 94 5.42 -14.14 -11.18
CA GLY A 94 6.79 -13.84 -11.62
C GLY A 94 7.74 -13.38 -10.50
N PRO A 95 8.99 -13.03 -10.85
CA PRO A 95 10.02 -12.63 -9.89
C PRO A 95 9.73 -11.26 -9.25
N ASN A 96 10.53 -10.87 -8.23
CA ASN A 96 10.38 -9.56 -7.58
C ASN A 96 10.65 -8.46 -8.58
N THR A 97 9.76 -7.46 -8.65
CA THR A 97 9.95 -6.30 -9.52
C THR A 97 10.82 -5.23 -8.89
N TRP A 98 10.87 -5.20 -7.56
CA TRP A 98 11.73 -4.31 -6.79
C TRP A 98 13.13 -4.90 -6.66
N ILE A 99 14.13 -4.05 -6.90
CA ILE A 99 15.51 -4.33 -6.53
C ILE A 99 16.01 -3.26 -5.58
N SER A 100 16.84 -3.67 -4.63
CA SER A 100 17.50 -2.78 -3.68
C SER A 100 19.00 -3.03 -3.69
N ARG A 101 19.78 -1.96 -3.70
CA ARG A 101 21.26 -2.01 -3.63
C ARG A 101 21.74 -0.99 -2.60
N GLY A 102 22.69 -1.39 -1.75
CA GLY A 102 23.32 -0.46 -0.82
C GLY A 102 24.15 0.57 -1.58
N ILE A 103 24.03 1.84 -1.20
CA ILE A 103 24.91 2.91 -1.66
C ILE A 103 26.10 2.93 -0.69
N PRO A 104 27.35 2.77 -1.17
CA PRO A 104 28.52 2.83 -0.31
C PRO A 104 28.60 4.12 0.49
N GLU A 105 29.17 4.06 1.70
CA GLU A 105 29.28 5.20 2.60
C GLU A 105 30.05 6.39 1.96
N HIS A 106 31.11 6.09 1.20
CA HIS A 106 31.88 7.11 0.47
C HIS A 106 31.10 7.82 -0.65
N GLN A 107 29.91 7.33 -1.03
CA GLN A 107 29.00 7.96 -2.00
C GLN A 107 27.79 8.62 -1.33
N GLY A 108 27.82 8.77 -0.01
CA GLY A 108 26.74 9.37 0.79
C GLY A 108 25.93 8.36 1.62
N GLY A 109 26.18 7.06 1.45
CA GLY A 109 25.48 6.01 2.19
C GLY A 109 23.99 5.88 1.84
N GLY A 110 23.41 4.71 2.09
CA GLY A 110 21.96 4.51 1.98
C GLY A 110 21.56 3.31 1.13
N THR A 111 20.35 3.34 0.59
CA THR A 111 19.81 2.27 -0.25
C THR A 111 19.16 2.85 -1.49
N TRP A 112 19.63 2.40 -2.65
CA TRP A 112 18.98 2.63 -3.93
C TRP A 112 17.89 1.58 -4.14
N ILE A 113 16.65 2.01 -4.36
CA ILE A 113 15.52 1.14 -4.66
C ILE A 113 14.97 1.49 -6.03
N GLU A 114 14.76 0.46 -6.86
CA GLU A 114 14.33 0.62 -8.23
C GLU A 114 13.23 -0.39 -8.58
N TYR A 115 12.19 0.08 -9.28
CA TYR A 115 11.18 -0.74 -9.90
C TYR A 115 11.57 -1.04 -11.34
N LYS A 116 11.77 -2.31 -11.70
CA LYS A 116 12.35 -2.68 -13.01
C LYS A 116 11.35 -2.90 -14.13
N LYS A 117 10.07 -3.09 -13.83
CA LYS A 117 9.10 -3.61 -14.81
C LYS A 117 8.10 -2.53 -15.21
N ASN A 118 7.77 -2.43 -16.50
CA ASN A 118 6.57 -1.71 -16.91
C ASN A 118 5.34 -2.51 -16.47
N ILE A 119 4.28 -1.81 -16.10
CA ILE A 119 3.00 -2.42 -15.81
C ILE A 119 2.22 -2.48 -17.12
N THR A 120 1.80 -3.68 -17.51
CA THR A 120 0.92 -3.91 -18.66
C THR A 120 -0.23 -4.80 -18.22
N ILE A 121 -1.44 -4.41 -18.59
CA ILE A 121 -2.70 -5.12 -18.37
C ILE A 121 -3.37 -5.23 -19.74
N THR A 122 -3.41 -6.44 -20.27
CA THR A 122 -4.04 -6.73 -21.56
C THR A 122 -5.47 -7.20 -21.31
N THR A 123 -6.45 -6.56 -21.95
CA THR A 123 -7.87 -6.91 -21.88
C THR A 123 -8.37 -7.35 -23.24
N LEU A 124 -9.21 -8.37 -23.28
CA LEU A 124 -9.91 -8.78 -24.49
C LEU A 124 -11.19 -7.96 -24.63
N VAL A 125 -11.35 -7.27 -25.76
CA VAL A 125 -12.62 -6.64 -26.12
C VAL A 125 -13.37 -7.61 -27.02
N ILE A 126 -14.51 -8.10 -26.51
CA ILE A 126 -15.43 -8.95 -27.26
C ILE A 126 -16.46 -8.03 -27.87
N ASP A 127 -16.33 -7.80 -29.18
CA ASP A 127 -17.33 -7.09 -29.97
C ASP A 127 -18.16 -8.13 -30.73
N PRO A 128 -19.50 -8.18 -30.55
CA PRO A 128 -20.35 -9.13 -31.28
C PRO A 128 -20.39 -8.89 -32.80
N THR A 129 -19.89 -7.76 -33.30
CA THR A 129 -19.91 -7.37 -34.72
C THR A 129 -18.54 -7.29 -35.39
N HIS A 130 -17.45 -7.37 -34.62
CA HIS A 130 -16.08 -7.25 -35.12
C HIS A 130 -15.19 -8.40 -34.63
N THR A 131 -14.00 -8.54 -35.21
CA THR A 131 -13.00 -9.51 -34.76
C THR A 131 -12.54 -9.17 -33.35
N ASN A 132 -12.52 -10.17 -32.45
CA ASN A 132 -11.96 -10.01 -31.10
C ASN A 132 -10.55 -9.42 -31.17
N TYR A 133 -10.31 -8.34 -30.42
CA TYR A 133 -9.00 -7.71 -30.35
C TYR A 133 -8.58 -7.43 -28.89
N SER A 134 -7.27 -7.38 -28.67
CA SER A 134 -6.69 -7.09 -27.37
C SER A 134 -6.30 -5.63 -27.27
N ILE A 135 -6.66 -4.98 -26.16
CA ILE A 135 -6.18 -3.63 -25.80
C ILE A 135 -5.22 -3.77 -24.64
N GLU A 136 -4.09 -3.08 -24.72
CA GLU A 136 -3.11 -3.01 -23.63
C GLU A 136 -3.18 -1.66 -22.91
N TYR A 137 -3.28 -1.73 -21.59
CA TYR A 137 -3.20 -0.58 -20.70
C TYR A 137 -1.95 -0.72 -19.85
N GLY A 138 -1.30 0.38 -19.51
CA GLY A 138 -0.07 0.26 -18.75
C GLY A 138 0.48 1.55 -18.20
N SER A 139 1.59 1.40 -17.47
CA SER A 139 2.37 2.49 -16.90
C SER A 139 3.85 2.15 -16.98
N SER A 140 4.69 3.16 -17.19
CA SER A 140 6.15 2.99 -17.16
C SER A 140 6.62 2.57 -15.78
N ASN A 141 7.78 1.92 -15.70
CA ASN A 141 8.40 1.55 -14.43
C ASN A 141 8.68 2.77 -13.52
N VAL A 142 9.04 3.92 -14.11
CA VAL A 142 9.27 5.18 -13.39
C VAL A 142 7.98 5.72 -12.78
N THR A 143 6.90 5.80 -13.57
CA THR A 143 5.59 6.25 -13.08
C THR A 143 5.06 5.33 -11.98
N ALA A 144 5.18 4.02 -12.19
CA ALA A 144 4.81 3.01 -11.23
C ALA A 144 5.55 3.20 -9.90
N GLN A 145 6.88 3.33 -9.94
CA GLN A 145 7.72 3.55 -8.77
C GLN A 145 7.30 4.80 -7.99
N ASN A 146 7.12 5.93 -8.69
CA ASN A 146 6.72 7.18 -8.06
C ASN A 146 5.38 7.05 -7.34
N PHE A 147 4.41 6.41 -7.97
CA PHE A 147 3.09 6.20 -7.37
C PHE A 147 3.12 5.27 -6.16
N MET A 148 3.83 4.13 -6.26
CA MET A 148 3.94 3.16 -5.17
C MET A 148 4.72 3.68 -3.96
N THR A 149 5.66 4.60 -4.18
CA THR A 149 6.48 5.17 -3.10
C THR A 149 5.64 5.99 -2.12
N ILE A 150 4.58 6.65 -2.60
CA ILE A 150 3.64 7.42 -1.75
C ILE A 150 3.03 6.53 -0.67
N PHE A 151 2.61 5.32 -1.03
CA PHE A 151 2.06 4.35 -0.07
C PHE A 151 3.12 3.84 0.92
N GLY A 152 4.38 3.79 0.51
CA GLY A 152 5.48 3.53 1.43
C GLY A 152 5.55 4.54 2.59
N GLU A 153 5.27 5.82 2.34
CA GLU A 153 5.34 6.84 3.40
C GLU A 153 4.22 6.72 4.43
N PHE A 154 3.08 6.17 4.03
CA PHE A 154 1.92 5.95 4.88
C PHE A 154 2.03 4.65 5.70
N PHE A 155 2.68 3.62 5.16
CA PHE A 155 2.76 2.29 5.75
C PHE A 155 4.20 1.95 6.18
N PRO A 156 4.45 1.58 7.45
CA PRO A 156 3.49 1.35 8.53
C PRO A 156 3.07 2.63 9.27
N SER A 157 1.82 2.65 9.73
CA SER A 157 1.25 3.72 10.57
C SER A 157 0.36 3.13 11.67
N PRO A 158 0.48 3.64 12.92
CA PRO A 158 -0.51 3.42 13.96
C PRO A 158 -1.56 4.52 14.01
N TYR A 159 -2.74 4.15 14.49
CA TYR A 159 -3.85 5.03 14.84
C TYR A 159 -4.16 4.82 16.33
N SER A 160 -3.99 5.86 17.14
CA SER A 160 -4.12 5.78 18.60
C SER A 160 -4.98 6.90 19.17
N ILE A 161 -5.47 6.68 20.39
CA ILE A 161 -6.29 7.62 21.16
C ILE A 161 -5.68 7.83 22.55
N ASP A 162 -5.54 9.09 22.97
CA ASP A 162 -4.94 9.45 24.26
C ASP A 162 -5.98 9.64 25.38
N ASN A 163 -7.22 10.02 25.04
CA ASN A 163 -8.31 10.32 26.00
C ASN A 163 -9.74 10.03 25.44
N ILE A 164 -10.75 10.00 26.32
CA ILE A 164 -12.18 9.77 26.02
C ILE A 164 -12.75 10.74 24.98
N SER A 165 -12.28 11.98 24.97
CA SER A 165 -12.84 13.04 24.11
C SER A 165 -11.92 13.47 22.98
N THR A 166 -10.76 12.82 22.82
CA THR A 166 -9.79 13.19 21.78
C THR A 166 -10.08 12.44 20.49
N ILE A 167 -10.09 13.19 19.39
CA ILE A 167 -10.12 12.62 18.04
C ILE A 167 -8.87 11.74 17.88
N PRO A 168 -9.00 10.47 17.49
CA PRO A 168 -7.83 9.63 17.38
C PRO A 168 -6.93 10.07 16.21
N ILE A 169 -5.63 9.91 16.39
CA ILE A 169 -4.60 10.51 15.53
C ILE A 169 -3.89 9.41 14.74
N LEU A 170 -3.85 9.58 13.42
CA LEU A 170 -3.03 8.76 12.53
C LEU A 170 -1.60 9.27 12.54
N GLN A 171 -0.66 8.40 12.91
CA GLN A 171 0.76 8.73 12.94
C GLN A 171 1.44 8.14 11.70
N TYR A 172 1.60 8.93 10.65
CA TYR A 172 2.41 8.57 9.48
C TYR A 172 3.77 9.30 9.54
N LYS A 173 4.81 8.76 8.89
CA LYS A 173 6.19 9.30 8.91
C LYS A 173 6.94 9.36 10.26
N ARG A 174 6.40 8.81 11.35
CA ARG A 174 7.07 8.83 12.67
C ARG A 174 8.45 8.13 12.68
N LEU A 175 8.68 7.19 11.75
CA LEU A 175 9.97 6.49 11.61
C LEU A 175 11.12 7.42 11.18
N LEU A 176 10.86 8.49 10.43
CA LEU A 176 11.92 9.41 9.95
C LEU A 176 12.42 10.37 11.06
N LEU A 177 11.65 10.57 12.12
CA LEU A 177 11.98 11.52 13.18
C LEU A 177 12.80 10.93 14.35
N ARG A 178 12.92 9.60 14.42
CA ARG A 178 13.68 8.93 15.50
C ARG A 178 15.20 8.96 15.33
N HIS A 179 15.70 9.51 14.22
CA HIS A 179 17.14 9.66 13.94
C HIS A 179 17.71 11.05 14.21
N ARG A 180 16.99 11.98 14.86
CA ARG A 180 17.66 13.13 15.48
C ARG A 180 18.34 12.65 16.77
N PRO A 181 19.67 12.74 16.91
CA PRO A 181 20.31 12.50 18.18
C PRO A 181 19.73 13.49 19.20
N LEU A 182 19.40 13.00 20.38
CA LEU A 182 19.15 13.85 21.55
C LEU A 182 20.41 14.69 21.76
N THR A 183 20.38 15.97 21.37
CA THR A 183 21.39 16.93 21.79
C THR A 183 21.31 17.02 23.31
N THR A 184 22.28 16.41 23.98
CA THR A 184 22.50 16.54 25.41
C THR A 184 22.69 18.03 25.74
N ARG A 185 21.83 18.58 26.60
CA ARG A 185 22.05 19.89 27.23
C ARG A 185 23.40 19.86 27.97
N PRO A 186 24.25 20.88 27.86
CA PRO A 186 25.44 20.95 28.70
C PRO A 186 25.03 21.18 30.16
N PRO A 187 25.73 20.58 31.13
CA PRO A 187 25.53 20.90 32.54
C PRO A 187 26.00 22.33 32.81
N THR A 188 25.27 22.99 33.71
CA THR A 188 25.52 24.33 34.26
C THR A 188 26.89 24.48 34.87
#